data_AF-A0AAU3BSH5-F1
#
_entry.id   AF-A0AAU3BSH5-F1
#
_cell.length_a   1.000
_cell.length_b   1.000
_cell.length_c   1.000
_cell.angle_alpha   90.00
_cell.angle_beta   90.00
_cell.angle_gamma   90.00
#
_symmetry.space_group_name_H-M   'P 1'
#
loop_
_entity.id
_entity.type
_entity.pdbx_description
1 polymer ?
#
loop_
_entity_poly.entity_id
_entity_poly.type
_entity_poly.pdbx_seq_one_letter_code
_entity_poly.pdbx_strand_id
1 'polypeptide(L)'
;MSEEFENVGAVSQLRYEQIIAELRSTAGRLTQAQFTIGDRALEIEPMGPGSGPVASTAWSVEQSLTRLAKDIGLPVTTVEQARWTASRWPADRRRKTESFTVHQVLARIDDDAERFAAIDDLPSGNTHWTLDDARRRVGSQTKMPIPHRAPPASPDPVLTEPMTTSAGHRRSEEESAGPHRNAVRRHPQGTGPAPRPEGPAQLVHDPGP
;
A
#
# COMPACT_ATOMS: atom_id res chain seq x y z
N MET A 1 -26.00 25.69 39.72
CA MET A 1 -25.59 26.09 38.36
C MET A 1 -24.70 24.97 37.85
N SER A 2 -25.00 24.43 36.66
CA SER A 2 -24.63 23.09 36.25
C SER A 2 -23.15 22.95 35.87
N GLU A 3 -22.35 22.31 36.75
CA GLU A 3 -20.95 21.87 36.52
C GLU A 3 -20.86 20.58 35.67
N GLU A 4 -21.86 20.29 34.84
CA GLU A 4 -21.96 19.00 34.16
C GLU A 4 -21.24 18.97 32.79
N PHE A 5 -20.58 20.07 32.41
CA PHE A 5 -19.93 20.23 31.10
C PHE A 5 -18.39 20.34 31.15
N GLU A 6 -17.74 20.16 32.32
CA GLU A 6 -16.27 20.27 32.43
C GLU A 6 -15.51 18.93 32.33
N ASN A 7 -16.23 17.80 32.27
CA ASN A 7 -15.63 16.46 32.27
C ASN A 7 -15.70 15.81 30.88
N VAL A 8 -14.59 15.16 30.49
CA VAL A 8 -14.54 14.23 29.35
C VAL A 8 -14.61 12.82 29.91
N GLY A 9 -15.80 12.23 29.88
CA GLY A 9 -16.05 10.93 30.52
C GLY A 9 -15.84 11.01 32.03
N ALA A 10 -14.90 10.22 32.55
CA ALA A 10 -14.61 10.13 34.00
C ALA A 10 -13.52 11.11 34.49
N VAL A 11 -12.99 11.99 33.63
CA VAL A 11 -11.91 12.91 33.98
C VAL A 11 -12.26 14.35 33.64
N SER A 12 -11.67 15.32 34.33
CA SER A 12 -11.80 16.74 33.98
C SER A 12 -11.12 17.05 32.64
N GLN A 13 -11.52 18.15 32.00
CA GLN A 13 -10.93 18.64 30.76
C GLN A 13 -9.40 18.80 30.86
N LEU A 14 -8.91 19.41 31.94
CA LEU A 14 -7.47 19.57 32.18
C LEU A 14 -6.75 18.21 32.25
N ARG A 15 -7.35 17.22 32.91
CA ARG A 15 -6.75 15.88 33.00
C ARG A 15 -6.79 15.17 31.64
N TYR A 16 -7.86 15.34 30.87
CA TYR A 16 -7.94 14.81 29.52
C TYR A 16 -6.82 15.35 28.62
N GLU A 17 -6.54 16.65 28.67
CA GLU A 17 -5.44 17.26 27.90
C GLU A 17 -4.06 16.72 28.30
N GLN A 18 -3.83 16.50 29.60
CA GLN A 18 -2.61 15.83 30.08
C GLN A 18 -2.49 14.40 29.55
N ILE A 19 -3.59 13.62 29.60
CA ILE A 19 -3.62 12.26 29.05
C ILE A 19 -3.30 12.29 27.55
N ILE A 20 -3.87 13.23 26.80
CA ILE A 20 -3.58 13.38 25.37
C ILE A 20 -2.08 13.67 25.14
N ALA A 21 -1.46 14.53 25.94
CA ALA A 21 -0.02 14.78 25.85
C ALA A 21 0.82 13.52 26.14
N GLU A 22 0.48 12.77 27.20
CA GLU A 22 1.13 11.51 27.57
C GLU A 22 1.00 10.44 26.46
N LEU A 23 -0.20 10.27 25.91
CA LEU A 23 -0.48 9.30 24.84
C LEU A 23 0.20 9.69 23.53
N ARG A 24 0.27 10.99 23.19
CA ARG A 24 0.99 11.47 22.01
C ARG A 24 2.49 11.19 22.10
N SER A 25 3.10 11.40 23.28
CA SER A 25 4.49 11.02 23.50
C SER A 25 4.73 9.53 23.28
N THR A 26 3.83 8.68 23.81
CA THR A 26 3.89 7.23 23.62
C THR A 26 3.71 6.83 22.15
N ALA A 27 2.77 7.45 21.44
CA ALA A 27 2.56 7.22 20.01
C ALA A 27 3.77 7.65 19.16
N GLY A 28 4.47 8.73 19.55
CA GLY A 28 5.72 9.16 18.92
C GLY A 28 6.82 8.10 19.03
N ARG A 29 7.01 7.51 20.22
CA ARG A 29 7.96 6.39 20.41
C ARG A 29 7.59 5.16 19.58
N LEU A 30 6.30 4.81 19.54
CA LEU A 30 5.81 3.70 18.73
C LEU A 30 6.09 3.93 17.23
N THR A 31 5.87 5.15 16.75
CA THR A 31 6.16 5.54 15.37
C THR A 31 7.65 5.41 15.06
N GLN A 32 8.52 5.87 15.96
CA GLN A 32 9.96 5.71 15.80
C GLN A 32 10.39 4.24 15.78
N ALA A 33 9.82 3.40 16.64
CA ALA A 33 10.10 1.97 16.66
C ALA A 33 9.69 1.28 15.34
N GLN A 34 8.51 1.62 14.80
CA GLN A 34 8.03 1.07 13.53
C GLN A 34 8.91 1.49 12.34
N PHE A 35 9.34 2.76 12.29
CA PHE A 35 10.32 3.19 11.30
C PHE A 35 11.66 2.49 11.46
N THR A 36 12.13 2.28 12.69
CA THR A 36 13.38 1.55 12.95
C THR A 36 13.29 0.11 12.42
N ILE A 37 12.18 -0.58 12.66
CA ILE A 37 11.94 -1.92 12.10
C ILE A 37 11.97 -1.86 10.57
N GLY A 38 11.30 -0.89 9.96
CA GLY A 38 11.28 -0.71 8.51
C GLY A 38 12.66 -0.43 7.92
N ASP A 39 13.45 0.43 8.56
CA ASP A 39 14.82 0.78 8.15
C ASP A 39 15.74 -0.45 8.22
N ARG A 40 15.66 -1.23 9.30
CA ARG A 40 16.43 -2.47 9.43
C ARG A 40 15.97 -3.53 8.42
N ALA A 41 14.68 -3.62 8.14
CA ALA A 41 14.17 -4.51 7.11
C ALA A 41 14.62 -4.10 5.69
N LEU A 42 14.79 -2.80 5.41
CA LEU A 42 15.35 -2.30 4.15
C LEU A 42 16.85 -2.52 4.03
N GLU A 43 17.57 -2.45 5.15
CA GLU A 43 19.00 -2.75 5.21
C GLU A 43 19.26 -4.24 4.91
N ILE A 44 18.39 -5.14 5.41
CA ILE A 44 18.49 -6.58 5.14
C ILE A 44 18.03 -6.89 3.71
N GLU A 45 16.87 -6.38 3.31
CA GLU A 45 16.30 -6.58 1.98
C GLU A 45 15.92 -5.22 1.36
N PRO A 46 16.71 -4.65 0.45
CA PRO A 46 16.36 -3.40 -0.22
C PRO A 46 15.10 -3.54 -1.09
N MET A 47 14.33 -2.47 -1.29
CA MET A 47 13.26 -2.47 -2.32
C MET A 47 13.91 -2.48 -3.71
N GLY A 48 13.69 -3.54 -4.48
CA GLY A 48 14.23 -3.68 -5.84
C GLY A 48 13.14 -3.79 -6.90
N PRO A 49 13.44 -3.49 -8.18
CA PRO A 49 12.57 -3.86 -9.28
C PRO A 49 12.44 -5.39 -9.26
N GLY A 50 11.22 -5.89 -9.10
CA GLY A 50 10.97 -7.30 -8.82
C GLY A 50 11.73 -8.25 -9.75
N SER A 51 12.31 -9.29 -9.15
CA SER A 51 12.56 -10.57 -9.81
C SER A 51 13.31 -10.53 -11.16
N GLY A 52 14.43 -9.82 -11.24
CA GLY A 52 15.50 -10.20 -12.17
C GLY A 52 16.42 -11.24 -11.52
N PRO A 53 17.17 -12.07 -12.27
CA PRO A 53 18.15 -12.99 -11.71
C PRO A 53 19.36 -12.19 -11.20
N VAL A 54 19.18 -11.48 -10.08
CA VAL A 54 20.27 -10.89 -9.30
C VAL A 54 20.96 -12.00 -8.54
N ALA A 55 22.29 -12.00 -8.62
CA ALA A 55 23.20 -13.04 -8.17
C ALA A 55 22.76 -13.73 -6.88
N SER A 56 22.28 -14.97 -7.00
CA SER A 56 22.29 -16.04 -5.99
C SER A 56 22.43 -15.58 -4.54
N THR A 57 21.52 -14.74 -4.04
CA THR A 57 21.35 -14.64 -2.60
C THR A 57 20.81 -15.99 -2.16
N ALA A 58 21.47 -16.62 -1.19
CA ALA A 58 21.08 -17.96 -0.73
C ALA A 58 19.67 -17.99 -0.11
N TRP A 59 19.07 -16.82 0.12
CA TRP A 59 17.79 -16.61 0.77
C TRP A 59 16.89 -15.75 -0.13
N SER A 60 15.60 -16.09 -0.18
CA SER A 60 14.59 -15.20 -0.79
C SER A 60 14.25 -14.05 0.17
N VAL A 61 13.73 -12.94 -0.39
CA VAL A 61 13.23 -11.79 0.38
C VAL A 61 12.25 -12.24 1.48
N GLU A 62 11.32 -13.14 1.14
CA GLU A 62 10.33 -13.68 2.08
C GLU A 62 10.98 -14.46 3.23
N GLN A 63 12.01 -15.27 2.93
CA GLN A 63 12.73 -16.05 3.95
C GLN A 63 13.47 -15.13 4.93
N SER A 64 14.18 -14.13 4.42
CA SER A 64 14.90 -13.15 5.24
C SER A 64 13.94 -12.37 6.17
N LEU A 65 12.82 -11.88 5.63
CA LEU A 65 11.85 -11.13 6.42
C LEU A 65 11.08 -12.01 7.41
N THR A 66 10.76 -13.26 7.05
CA THR A 66 10.13 -14.22 7.97
C THR A 66 11.05 -14.54 9.14
N ARG A 67 12.36 -14.72 8.88
CA ARG A 67 13.35 -14.93 9.93
C ARG A 67 13.43 -13.74 10.88
N LEU A 68 13.54 -12.52 10.33
CA LEU A 68 13.55 -11.28 11.11
C LEU A 68 12.30 -11.17 11.98
N ALA A 69 11.12 -11.35 11.39
CA ALA A 69 9.83 -11.25 12.07
C ALA A 69 9.74 -12.23 13.25
N LYS A 70 10.17 -13.48 13.04
CA LYS A 70 10.25 -14.50 14.08
C LYS A 70 11.17 -14.10 15.22
N ASP A 71 12.36 -13.56 14.92
CA ASP A 71 13.35 -13.19 15.95
C ASP A 71 12.91 -12.00 16.82
N ILE A 72 12.15 -11.05 16.24
CA ILE A 72 11.65 -9.89 16.98
C ILE A 72 10.23 -10.08 17.53
N GLY A 73 9.62 -11.26 17.31
CA GLY A 73 8.29 -11.59 17.81
C GLY A 73 7.14 -10.81 17.15
N LEU A 74 7.28 -10.43 15.87
CA LEU A 74 6.26 -9.71 15.11
C LEU A 74 5.70 -10.57 13.96
N PRO A 75 4.47 -10.29 13.49
CA PRO A 75 3.97 -10.84 12.23
C PRO A 75 4.86 -10.38 11.06
N VAL A 76 5.13 -11.29 10.11
CA VAL A 76 5.90 -10.94 8.89
C VAL A 76 5.24 -9.80 8.11
N THR A 77 3.90 -9.76 8.08
CA THR A 77 3.13 -8.68 7.44
C THR A 77 3.39 -7.31 8.09
N THR A 78 3.65 -7.25 9.40
CA THR A 78 4.02 -6.01 10.09
C THR A 78 5.40 -5.55 9.63
N VAL A 79 6.36 -6.47 9.50
CA VAL A 79 7.72 -6.17 9.02
C VAL A 79 7.69 -5.70 7.56
N GLU A 80 6.92 -6.36 6.69
CA GLU A 80 6.74 -5.98 5.29
C GLU A 80 6.12 -4.58 5.15
N GLN A 81 5.05 -4.30 5.91
CA GLN A 81 4.42 -2.99 5.91
C GLN A 81 5.36 -1.91 6.45
N ALA A 82 6.13 -2.23 7.49
CA ALA A 82 7.12 -1.32 8.04
C ALA A 82 8.20 -0.98 7.01
N ARG A 83 8.75 -2.01 6.36
CA ARG A 83 9.75 -1.92 5.29
C ARG A 83 9.24 -1.06 4.13
N TRP A 84 8.03 -1.34 3.65
CA TRP A 84 7.42 -0.57 2.56
C TRP A 84 7.15 0.88 2.94
N THR A 85 6.66 1.14 4.14
CA THR A 85 6.42 2.53 4.57
C THR A 85 7.75 3.27 4.72
N ALA A 86 8.78 2.65 5.30
CA ALA A 86 10.11 3.24 5.43
C ALA A 86 10.75 3.55 4.06
N SER A 87 10.51 2.72 3.03
CA SER A 87 11.07 2.97 1.69
C SER A 87 10.43 4.17 0.99
N ARG A 88 9.20 4.53 1.39
CA ARG A 88 8.46 5.70 0.87
C ARG A 88 8.76 6.97 1.65
N TRP A 89 9.36 6.86 2.83
CA TRP A 89 9.65 7.95 3.76
C TRP A 89 11.12 7.90 4.23
N PRO A 90 12.05 8.52 3.49
CA PRO A 90 13.42 8.76 3.96
C PRO A 90 13.43 9.47 5.32
N ALA A 91 14.48 9.24 6.12
CA ALA A 91 14.53 9.71 7.52
C ALA A 91 14.35 11.24 7.67
N ASP A 92 14.83 12.02 6.70
CA ASP A 92 14.72 13.49 6.63
C ASP A 92 13.32 13.97 6.21
N ARG A 93 12.47 13.09 5.67
CA ARG A 93 11.11 13.40 5.22
C ARG A 93 10.02 12.93 6.17
N ARG A 94 10.38 12.34 7.31
CA ARG A 94 9.44 11.87 8.34
C ARG A 94 9.07 13.01 9.27
N ARG A 95 7.78 13.20 9.52
CA ARG A 95 7.32 14.10 10.57
C ARG A 95 7.22 13.38 11.90
N LYS A 96 8.03 13.78 12.87
CA LYS A 96 8.08 13.17 14.22
C LYS A 96 6.77 13.31 15.00
N THR A 97 5.95 14.31 14.67
CA THR A 97 4.66 14.57 15.30
C THR A 97 3.55 13.68 14.77
N GLU A 98 3.69 13.15 13.55
CA GLU A 98 2.65 12.38 12.89
C GLU A 98 2.83 10.90 13.13
N SER A 99 1.70 10.19 13.29
CA SER A 99 1.72 8.76 13.52
C SER A 99 2.27 7.99 12.32
N PHE A 100 2.84 6.82 12.56
CA PHE A 100 3.24 5.90 11.51
C PHE A 100 2.10 5.53 10.56
N THR A 101 0.86 5.39 11.08
CA THR A 101 -0.30 5.07 10.25
C THR A 101 -0.62 6.17 9.24
N VAL A 102 -0.46 7.45 9.62
CA VAL A 102 -0.58 8.58 8.67
C VAL A 102 0.45 8.46 7.57
N HIS A 103 1.72 8.21 7.92
CA HIS A 103 2.79 7.98 6.94
C HIS A 103 2.45 6.79 6.02
N GLN A 104 1.96 5.69 6.57
CA GLN A 104 1.56 4.50 5.81
C GLN A 104 0.41 4.79 4.82
N VAL A 105 -0.57 5.61 5.20
CA VAL A 105 -1.66 6.00 4.31
C VAL A 105 -1.13 6.92 3.20
N LEU A 106 -0.41 7.99 3.56
CA LEU A 106 0.15 8.94 2.60
C LEU A 106 1.24 8.31 1.70
N ALA A 107 1.88 7.22 2.13
CA ALA A 107 2.82 6.44 1.32
C ALA A 107 2.22 5.89 0.02
N ARG A 108 0.89 5.83 -0.08
CA ARG A 108 0.14 5.43 -1.27
C ARG A 108 0.07 6.53 -2.35
N ILE A 109 0.48 7.76 -2.05
CA ILE A 109 0.67 8.79 -3.08
C ILE A 109 1.92 8.39 -3.87
N ASP A 110 1.75 8.11 -5.16
CA ASP A 110 2.81 7.57 -6.03
C ASP A 110 3.93 8.58 -6.25
N ASP A 111 3.59 9.84 -6.54
CA ASP A 111 4.55 10.92 -6.75
C ASP A 111 5.26 11.29 -5.43
N ASP A 112 6.59 11.31 -5.47
CA ASP A 112 7.43 11.56 -4.30
C ASP A 112 7.35 13.02 -3.83
N ALA A 113 7.35 13.98 -4.75
CA ALA A 113 7.28 15.39 -4.41
C ALA A 113 5.92 15.74 -3.80
N GLU A 114 4.83 15.23 -4.40
CA GLU A 114 3.47 15.38 -3.88
C GLU A 114 3.34 14.73 -2.51
N ARG A 115 3.87 13.51 -2.32
CA ARG A 115 3.81 12.83 -1.03
C ARG A 115 4.52 13.61 0.06
N PHE A 116 5.73 14.09 -0.20
CA PHE A 116 6.48 14.88 0.79
C PHE A 116 5.79 16.20 1.08
N ALA A 117 5.26 16.89 0.07
CA ALA A 117 4.46 18.09 0.29
C ALA A 117 3.19 17.79 1.10
N ALA A 118 2.54 16.65 0.85
CA ALA A 118 1.30 16.28 1.51
C ALA A 118 1.48 16.09 3.01
N ILE A 119 2.56 15.45 3.49
CA ILE A 119 2.73 15.33 4.95
C ILE A 119 3.01 16.68 5.60
N ASP A 120 3.57 17.62 4.83
CA ASP A 120 3.88 18.96 5.32
C ASP A 120 2.66 19.90 5.37
N ASP A 121 1.73 19.74 4.41
CA ASP A 121 0.51 20.50 4.26
C ASP A 121 -0.63 19.97 5.15
N LEU A 122 -0.68 20.46 6.39
CA LEU A 122 -1.72 20.08 7.35
C LEU A 122 -3.11 20.51 6.85
N PRO A 123 -4.14 19.66 6.96
CA PRO A 123 -5.51 20.05 6.67
C PRO A 123 -5.93 21.29 7.46
N SER A 124 -6.60 22.23 6.80
CA SER A 124 -6.97 23.52 7.37
C SER A 124 -7.66 23.39 8.73
N GLY A 125 -7.08 24.04 9.74
CA GLY A 125 -7.62 24.07 11.11
C GLY A 125 -7.13 22.94 12.02
N ASN A 126 -6.37 21.97 11.51
CA ASN A 126 -5.81 20.89 12.31
C ASN A 126 -4.34 21.14 12.64
N THR A 127 -3.95 20.83 13.88
CA THR A 127 -2.54 20.86 14.30
C THR A 127 -1.79 19.58 13.95
N HIS A 128 -2.50 18.51 13.55
CA HIS A 128 -1.98 17.18 13.26
C HIS A 128 -2.83 16.49 12.18
N TRP A 129 -2.29 15.48 11.52
CA TRP A 129 -3.09 14.63 10.65
C TRP A 129 -4.01 13.73 11.46
N THR A 130 -5.29 13.72 11.10
CA THR A 130 -6.17 12.61 11.46
C THR A 130 -6.03 11.50 10.42
N LEU A 131 -6.33 10.26 10.82
CA LEU A 131 -6.36 9.13 9.89
C LEU A 131 -7.39 9.35 8.77
N ASP A 132 -8.53 9.97 9.10
CA ASP A 132 -9.58 10.26 8.12
C ASP A 132 -9.12 11.28 7.07
N ASP A 133 -8.45 12.34 7.51
CA ASP A 133 -7.92 13.33 6.57
C ASP A 133 -6.85 12.73 5.66
N ALA A 134 -5.96 11.89 6.19
CA ALA A 134 -4.96 11.21 5.38
C ALA A 134 -5.62 10.32 4.30
N ARG A 135 -6.68 9.59 4.69
CA ARG A 135 -7.47 8.77 3.74
C ARG A 135 -8.18 9.63 2.71
N ARG A 136 -8.75 10.76 3.12
CA ARG A 136 -9.40 11.71 2.22
C ARG A 136 -8.41 12.27 1.20
N ARG A 137 -7.21 12.64 1.64
CA ARG A 137 -6.13 13.16 0.79
C ARG A 137 -5.71 12.16 -0.29
N VAL A 138 -5.61 10.88 0.04
CA VAL A 138 -5.28 9.81 -0.92
C VAL A 138 -6.47 9.51 -1.84
N GLY A 139 -7.68 9.40 -1.29
CA GLY A 139 -8.90 9.09 -2.06
C GLY A 139 -9.30 10.18 -3.06
N SER A 140 -9.00 11.46 -2.76
CA SER A 140 -9.22 12.56 -3.70
C SER A 140 -8.31 12.50 -4.93
N GLN A 141 -7.10 11.94 -4.81
CA GLN A 141 -6.18 11.78 -5.97
C GLN A 141 -6.65 10.70 -6.95
N THR A 142 -7.44 9.72 -6.50
CA THR A 142 -8.01 8.69 -7.38
C THR A 142 -9.18 9.23 -8.24
N LYS A 143 -9.76 10.39 -7.89
CA LYS A 143 -10.79 11.06 -8.69
C LYS A 143 -10.19 12.04 -9.71
N MET A 144 -9.27 11.57 -10.54
CA MET A 144 -9.06 12.25 -11.83
C MET A 144 -10.30 12.00 -12.70
N PRO A 145 -11.00 13.04 -13.20
CA PRO A 145 -12.11 12.84 -14.12
C PRO A 145 -11.53 12.21 -15.40
N ILE A 146 -12.12 11.11 -15.86
CA ILE A 146 -11.89 10.65 -17.23
C ILE A 146 -12.34 11.83 -18.11
N PRO A 147 -11.46 12.43 -18.94
CA PRO A 147 -11.92 13.42 -19.91
C PRO A 147 -12.95 12.70 -20.78
N HIS A 148 -14.20 13.16 -20.71
CA HIS A 148 -15.27 12.69 -21.57
C HIS A 148 -14.78 12.86 -23.01
N ARG A 149 -14.45 11.74 -23.67
CA ARG A 149 -14.07 11.71 -25.08
C ARG A 149 -15.16 12.47 -25.84
N ALA A 150 -14.83 13.66 -26.33
CA ALA A 150 -15.72 14.41 -27.19
C ALA A 150 -16.12 13.48 -28.36
N PRO A 151 -17.42 13.36 -28.67
CA PRO A 151 -17.82 12.59 -29.85
C PRO A 151 -17.12 13.19 -31.09
N PRO A 152 -16.66 12.37 -32.04
CA PRO A 152 -16.01 12.87 -33.24
C PRO A 152 -16.98 13.82 -33.97
N ALA A 153 -16.49 15.00 -34.32
CA ALA A 153 -17.24 15.95 -35.12
C ALA A 153 -17.75 15.27 -36.41
N SER A 154 -19.03 15.46 -36.69
CA SER A 154 -19.66 15.05 -37.94
C SER A 154 -18.87 15.59 -39.14
N PRO A 155 -18.74 14.84 -40.25
CA PRO A 155 -18.04 15.33 -41.43
C PRO A 155 -18.81 16.46 -42.12
N ASP A 156 -18.09 17.47 -42.58
CA ASP A 156 -18.60 18.58 -43.38
C ASP A 156 -19.25 18.12 -44.70
N PRO A 157 -20.21 18.89 -45.26
CA PRO A 157 -20.92 18.52 -46.47
C PRO A 157 -20.02 18.60 -47.71
N VAL A 158 -20.08 17.55 -48.53
CA VAL A 158 -19.42 17.42 -49.83
C VAL A 158 -19.92 18.49 -50.80
N LEU A 159 -19.01 19.36 -51.26
CA LEU A 159 -19.21 20.20 -52.44
C LEU A 159 -18.92 19.37 -53.70
N THR A 160 -19.97 19.13 -54.46
CA THR A 160 -20.02 18.51 -55.78
C THR A 160 -19.27 19.34 -56.82
N GLU A 161 -18.39 18.72 -57.61
CA GLU A 161 -17.99 19.17 -58.96
C GLU A 161 -17.63 17.92 -59.83
N PRO A 162 -17.76 17.99 -61.17
CA PRO A 162 -18.17 16.85 -61.99
C PRO A 162 -17.07 16.10 -62.78
N MET A 163 -17.48 14.90 -63.23
CA MET A 163 -16.91 13.90 -64.14
C MET A 163 -15.73 14.26 -65.07
N THR A 164 -14.81 13.30 -65.21
CA THR A 164 -14.38 12.77 -66.53
C THR A 164 -13.97 11.28 -66.48
N THR A 165 -14.71 10.47 -67.26
CA THR A 165 -14.42 9.21 -67.99
C THR A 165 -13.03 8.53 -67.86
N SER A 166 -12.99 7.23 -67.51
CA SER A 166 -12.81 6.11 -68.49
C SER A 166 -12.34 4.76 -67.87
N ALA A 167 -13.13 3.72 -68.16
CA ALA A 167 -12.78 2.33 -68.52
C ALA A 167 -11.85 1.43 -67.66
N GLY A 168 -12.43 0.30 -67.19
CA GLY A 168 -11.96 -1.04 -67.61
C GLY A 168 -11.62 -2.09 -66.53
N HIS A 169 -12.18 -3.30 -66.72
CA HIS A 169 -11.83 -4.64 -66.16
C HIS A 169 -12.25 -4.95 -64.71
N ARG A 170 -13.06 -5.97 -64.34
CA ARG A 170 -13.38 -7.38 -64.74
C ARG A 170 -12.64 -8.45 -63.89
N ARG A 171 -13.42 -9.41 -63.35
CA ARG A 171 -13.14 -10.69 -62.63
C ARG A 171 -13.28 -10.61 -61.10
N SER A 172 -14.19 -11.37 -60.45
CA SER A 172 -14.20 -12.84 -60.21
C SER A 172 -12.99 -13.22 -59.34
N GLU A 173 -13.02 -13.94 -58.22
CA GLU A 173 -13.81 -15.07 -57.67
C GLU A 173 -13.28 -15.23 -56.20
N GLU A 174 -14.09 -15.53 -55.19
CA GLU A 174 -14.34 -16.88 -54.63
C GLU A 174 -13.44 -17.27 -53.42
N GLU A 175 -14.03 -18.07 -52.51
CA GLU A 175 -13.39 -18.90 -51.47
C GLU A 175 -12.78 -18.23 -50.22
N SER A 176 -12.83 -18.79 -49.01
CA SER A 176 -13.22 -20.13 -48.55
C SER A 176 -13.54 -20.12 -47.05
N ALA A 177 -14.26 -21.13 -46.61
CA ALA A 177 -14.86 -21.29 -45.28
C ALA A 177 -13.87 -21.78 -44.19
N GLY A 178 -14.18 -21.43 -42.93
CA GLY A 178 -14.27 -22.43 -41.86
C GLY A 178 -13.06 -22.73 -40.96
N PRO A 179 -13.27 -23.41 -39.81
CA PRO A 179 -12.76 -23.00 -38.49
C PRO A 179 -11.97 -24.10 -37.72
N HIS A 180 -11.67 -23.85 -36.42
CA HIS A 180 -11.46 -24.77 -35.26
C HIS A 180 -10.21 -24.41 -34.42
N ARG A 181 -10.36 -23.93 -33.16
CA ARG A 181 -10.52 -24.65 -31.86
C ARG A 181 -9.33 -25.53 -31.43
N ASN A 182 -8.68 -25.13 -30.33
CA ASN A 182 -8.01 -25.97 -29.31
C ASN A 182 -7.49 -25.04 -28.18
N ALA A 183 -7.34 -25.37 -26.90
CA ALA A 183 -7.63 -26.52 -26.05
C ALA A 183 -7.49 -26.00 -24.59
N VAL A 184 -8.42 -26.28 -23.68
CA VAL A 184 -8.30 -27.15 -22.48
C VAL A 184 -6.96 -27.11 -21.72
N ARG A 185 -7.00 -26.75 -20.42
CA ARG A 185 -6.40 -27.43 -19.22
C ARG A 185 -6.19 -26.41 -18.09
N ARG A 186 -6.23 -26.71 -16.79
CA ARG A 186 -6.78 -27.75 -15.90
C ARG A 186 -6.51 -27.19 -14.48
N HIS A 187 -7.49 -27.23 -13.58
CA HIS A 187 -7.28 -27.01 -12.14
C HIS A 187 -6.58 -28.21 -11.49
N PRO A 188 -5.88 -27.99 -10.37
CA PRO A 188 -5.83 -28.97 -9.30
C PRO A 188 -6.37 -28.46 -7.95
N GLN A 189 -7.23 -29.30 -7.37
CA GLN A 189 -7.56 -29.44 -5.94
C GLN A 189 -6.29 -29.82 -5.15
N GLY A 190 -6.10 -29.71 -3.85
CA GLY A 190 -6.98 -29.63 -2.69
C GLY A 190 -6.32 -30.42 -1.54
N THR A 191 -5.97 -29.72 -0.46
CA THR A 191 -5.92 -30.10 0.98
C THR A 191 -5.63 -31.54 1.45
N GLY A 192 -4.64 -31.65 2.34
CA GLY A 192 -4.55 -32.67 3.39
C GLY A 192 -3.99 -32.07 4.71
N PRO A 193 -4.49 -32.44 5.90
CA PRO A 193 -4.09 -31.82 7.18
C PRO A 193 -2.86 -32.47 7.83
N ALA A 194 -2.08 -31.67 8.57
CA ALA A 194 -0.88 -32.07 9.29
C ALA A 194 -1.17 -32.66 10.70
N PRO A 195 -0.33 -33.57 11.22
CA PRO A 195 -0.45 -34.11 12.58
C PRO A 195 0.05 -33.15 13.67
N ARG A 196 -0.53 -33.28 14.87
CA ARG A 196 -0.27 -32.47 16.07
C ARG A 196 1.09 -32.79 16.71
N PRO A 197 1.82 -31.80 17.27
CA PRO A 197 2.99 -32.06 18.10
C PRO A 197 2.64 -32.39 19.55
N GLU A 198 3.33 -33.39 20.09
CA GLU A 198 3.35 -33.80 21.50
C GLU A 198 4.01 -32.73 22.39
N GLY A 199 3.50 -32.54 23.60
CA GLY A 199 3.98 -31.54 24.56
C GLY A 199 5.29 -31.94 25.27
N PRO A 200 6.05 -30.98 25.82
CA PRO A 200 7.30 -31.27 26.51
C PRO A 200 7.08 -31.84 27.92
N ALA A 201 7.77 -32.96 28.20
CA ALA A 201 7.96 -33.50 29.54
C ALA A 201 8.90 -32.62 30.38
N GLN A 202 8.66 -32.64 31.69
CA GLN A 202 9.12 -31.70 32.68
C GLN A 202 10.64 -31.68 32.94
N LEU A 203 11.11 -30.47 33.24
CA LEU A 203 12.38 -30.14 33.87
C LEU A 203 12.42 -30.71 35.30
N VAL A 204 13.40 -31.55 35.61
CA VAL A 204 13.74 -31.95 36.99
C VAL A 204 14.76 -30.93 37.50
N HIS A 205 14.38 -30.13 38.50
CA HIS A 205 15.31 -29.32 39.28
C HIS A 205 15.92 -30.20 40.38
N ASP A 206 17.24 -30.27 40.39
CA ASP A 206 18.06 -30.78 41.49
C ASP A 206 18.59 -29.58 42.30
N PRO A 207 18.29 -29.46 43.61
CA PRO A 207 18.98 -28.51 44.48
C PRO A 207 19.94 -29.25 45.41
N GLY A 208 21.23 -28.95 45.30
CA GLY A 208 22.26 -29.47 46.19
C GLY A 208 23.37 -28.45 46.47
N PRO A 209 24.07 -28.61 47.60
CA PRO A 209 24.23 -27.60 48.66
C PRO A 209 25.33 -26.56 48.48
#